data_AF-A0AAP2ZNT5-F1
#
_entry.id   AF-A0AAP2ZNT5-F1
#
_cell.length_a   1.000
_cell.length_b   1.000
_cell.length_c   1.000
_cell.angle_alpha   90.00
_cell.angle_beta   90.00
_cell.angle_gamma   90.00
#
_symmetry.space_group_name_H-M   'P 1'
#
loop_
_entity.id
_entity.type
_entity.pdbx_description
1 polymer ?
#
loop_
_entity_poly.entity_id
_entity_poly.type
_entity_poly.pdbx_seq_one_letter_code
_entity_poly.pdbx_strand_id
1 'polypeptide(L)'
;MEAAIFGFVGALIGAVLGFIGSILSTFGKSKDVQLDVRTKVVTNERAQWRKDMRELSAEYVALSNRVAVAPRENDEYELERTRVLIRLRLNVNPDHKLDAKLLLVLPVISQNARTKNINDLKSKLEEFETDMQALLKREWDKSKGEAETGNIAASDSRAA
;
A
#
# COMPACT_ATOMS: atom_id res chain seq x y z
N MET A 1 34.56 7.24 60.45
CA MET A 1 34.22 6.05 59.65
C MET A 1 32.77 6.04 59.18
N GLU A 2 31.82 6.51 59.99
CA GLU A 2 30.38 6.48 59.65
C GLU A 2 30.00 7.32 58.43
N ALA A 3 30.49 8.56 58.30
CA ALA A 3 30.15 9.44 57.16
C ALA A 3 30.57 8.86 55.79
N ALA A 4 31.68 8.11 55.73
CA ALA A 4 32.14 7.45 54.51
C ALA A 4 31.27 6.23 54.15
N ILE A 5 30.75 5.52 55.15
CA ILE A 5 29.83 4.39 54.97
C ILE A 5 28.48 4.91 54.47
N PHE A 6 27.95 6.01 55.02
CA PHE A 6 26.71 6.63 54.54
C PHE A 6 26.84 7.19 53.11
N GLY A 7 27.97 7.80 52.76
CA GLY A 7 28.25 8.25 51.40
C GLY A 7 28.34 7.11 50.39
N PHE A 8 28.95 5.98 50.77
CA PHE A 8 29.06 4.80 49.93
C PHE A 8 27.70 4.11 49.72
N VAL A 9 26.90 3.98 50.77
CA VAL A 9 25.53 3.41 50.70
C VAL A 9 24.63 4.31 49.85
N GLY A 10 24.73 5.63 49.98
CA GLY A 10 23.99 6.59 49.15
C GLY A 10 24.36 6.50 47.65
N ALA A 11 25.65 6.39 47.34
CA ALA A 11 26.12 6.21 45.96
C ALA A 11 25.67 4.88 45.35
N LEU A 12 25.66 3.80 46.15
CA LEU A 12 25.21 2.48 45.71
C LEU A 12 23.70 2.46 45.39
N ILE A 13 22.89 3.09 46.25
CA ILE A 13 21.44 3.22 46.04
C ILE A 13 21.16 4.10 44.81
N GLY A 14 21.88 5.21 44.64
CA GLY A 14 21.76 6.07 43.46
C GLY A 14 22.10 5.35 42.15
N ALA A 15 23.15 4.53 42.13
CA ALA A 15 23.55 3.75 40.96
C ALA A 15 22.51 2.67 40.60
N VAL A 16 21.94 1.98 41.59
CA VAL A 16 20.89 0.97 41.38
C VAL A 16 19.61 1.60 40.85
N LEU A 17 19.17 2.72 41.43
CA LEU A 17 17.99 3.44 40.97
C LEU A 17 18.19 4.04 39.56
N GLY A 18 19.38 4.57 39.26
CA GLY A 18 19.74 5.05 37.92
C GLY A 18 19.74 3.93 36.87
N PHE A 19 20.24 2.74 37.24
CA PHE A 19 20.24 1.57 36.38
C PHE A 19 18.81 1.07 36.10
N ILE A 20 17.97 0.93 37.13
CA ILE A 20 16.55 0.55 36.98
C ILE A 20 15.80 1.60 36.14
N GLY A 21 16.06 2.89 36.36
CA GLY A 21 15.51 3.99 35.55
C GLY A 21 15.91 3.89 34.08
N SER A 22 17.18 3.58 33.79
CA SER A 22 17.65 3.38 32.40
C SER A 22 16.98 2.19 31.72
N ILE A 23 16.78 1.10 32.45
CA ILE A 23 16.11 -0.11 31.94
C ILE A 23 14.65 0.18 31.62
N LEU A 24 13.92 0.81 32.54
CA LEU A 24 12.53 1.22 32.34
C LEU A 24 12.38 2.22 31.18
N SER A 25 13.33 3.14 31.02
CA SER A 25 13.31 4.12 29.92
C SER A 25 13.53 3.47 28.54
N THR A 26 14.37 2.43 28.46
CA THR A 26 14.64 1.68 27.23
C THR A 26 13.45 0.79 26.84
N PHE A 27 12.77 0.19 27.82
CA PHE A 27 11.55 -0.60 27.58
C PHE A 27 10.33 0.27 27.23
N GLY A 28 10.26 1.51 27.70
CA GLY A 28 9.25 2.49 27.27
C GLY A 28 9.44 2.93 25.81
N LYS A 29 10.69 3.19 25.40
CA LYS A 29 11.03 3.63 24.04
C LYS A 29 10.86 2.54 22.98
N SER A 30 10.90 1.25 23.33
CA SER A 30 10.84 0.18 22.33
C SER A 30 9.50 0.07 21.60
N LYS A 31 8.39 0.44 22.26
CA LYS A 31 7.06 0.41 21.62
C LYS A 31 6.90 1.53 20.60
N ASP A 32 7.32 2.74 20.94
CA ASP A 32 7.24 3.90 20.04
C ASP A 32 8.18 3.75 18.84
N VAL A 33 9.39 3.19 19.04
CA VAL A 33 10.33 2.89 17.95
C VAL A 33 9.79 1.81 17.01
N GLN A 34 9.15 0.75 17.54
CA GLN A 34 8.55 -0.31 16.70
C GLN A 34 7.36 0.21 15.88
N LEU A 35 6.53 1.09 16.45
CA LEU A 35 5.42 1.73 15.73
C LEU A 35 5.94 2.64 14.60
N ASP A 36 6.95 3.46 14.87
CA ASP A 36 7.57 4.34 13.87
C ASP A 36 8.21 3.56 12.71
N VAL A 37 8.94 2.47 12.99
CA VAL A 37 9.51 1.60 11.95
C VAL A 37 8.42 0.92 11.13
N ARG A 38 7.36 0.41 11.77
CA ARG A 38 6.24 -0.24 11.07
C ARG A 38 5.49 0.74 10.16
N THR A 39 5.21 1.96 10.64
CA THR A 39 4.53 2.99 9.85
C THR A 39 5.38 3.40 8.64
N LYS A 40 6.70 3.55 8.81
CA LYS A 40 7.62 3.85 7.70
C LYS A 40 7.65 2.75 6.63
N VAL A 41 7.74 1.48 7.03
CA VAL A 41 7.74 0.34 6.09
C VAL A 41 6.41 0.28 5.32
N VAL A 42 5.27 0.33 6.02
CA VAL A 42 3.94 0.27 5.37
C VAL A 42 3.71 1.44 4.43
N THR A 43 4.16 2.65 4.80
CA THR A 43 4.07 3.83 3.94
C THR A 43 4.90 3.68 2.68
N ASN A 44 6.11 3.12 2.80
CA ASN A 44 6.99 2.87 1.67
C ASN A 44 6.42 1.79 0.73
N GLU A 45 5.96 0.67 1.27
CA GLU A 45 5.30 -0.38 0.48
C GLU A 45 4.06 0.14 -0.25
N ARG A 46 3.24 0.99 0.39
CA ARG A 46 2.09 1.62 -0.28
C ARG A 46 2.50 2.62 -1.36
N ALA A 47 3.58 3.36 -1.15
CA ALA A 47 4.12 4.25 -2.18
C ALA A 47 4.61 3.46 -3.40
N GLN A 48 5.32 2.35 -3.16
CA GLN A 48 5.77 1.45 -4.21
C GLN A 48 4.58 0.80 -4.93
N TRP A 49 3.60 0.27 -4.19
CA TRP A 49 2.37 -0.29 -4.77
C TRP A 49 1.66 0.74 -5.66
N ARG A 50 1.51 1.99 -5.24
CA ARG A 50 0.90 3.05 -6.08
C ARG A 50 1.70 3.32 -7.34
N LYS A 51 3.04 3.28 -7.26
CA LYS A 51 3.91 3.45 -8.44
C LYS A 51 3.71 2.30 -9.42
N ASP A 52 3.81 1.06 -8.96
CA ASP A 52 3.58 -0.14 -9.75
C ASP A 52 2.22 -0.13 -10.42
N MET A 53 1.16 0.22 -9.67
CA MET A 53 -0.20 0.26 -10.20
C MET A 53 -0.37 1.31 -11.31
N ARG A 54 0.31 2.47 -11.23
CA ARG A 54 0.28 3.46 -12.32
C ARG A 54 0.97 2.94 -13.57
N GLU A 55 2.14 2.34 -13.42
CA GLU A 55 2.93 1.79 -14.53
C GLU A 55 2.17 0.66 -15.23
N LEU A 56 1.68 -0.32 -14.47
CA LEU A 56 0.89 -1.43 -14.99
C LEU A 56 -0.40 -0.97 -15.66
N SER A 57 -1.09 0.02 -15.09
CA SER A 57 -2.34 0.53 -15.68
C SER A 57 -2.09 1.24 -17.02
N ALA A 58 -1.04 2.07 -17.10
CA ALA A 58 -0.66 2.73 -18.34
C ALA A 58 -0.24 1.71 -19.41
N GLU A 59 0.53 0.69 -19.03
CA GLU A 59 0.92 -0.40 -19.91
C GLU A 59 -0.30 -1.19 -20.40
N TYR A 60 -1.24 -1.50 -19.52
CA TYR A 60 -2.45 -2.24 -19.85
C TYR A 60 -3.32 -1.49 -20.87
N VAL A 61 -3.52 -0.18 -20.68
CA VAL A 61 -4.24 0.68 -21.63
C VAL A 61 -3.54 0.71 -22.99
N ALA A 62 -2.22 0.87 -22.99
CA ALA A 62 -1.43 0.92 -24.23
C ALA A 62 -1.46 -0.41 -24.99
N LEU A 63 -1.32 -1.55 -24.29
CA LEU A 63 -1.42 -2.88 -24.87
C LEU A 63 -2.82 -3.16 -25.39
N SER A 64 -3.86 -2.78 -24.64
CA SER A 64 -5.26 -2.98 -25.06
C SER A 64 -5.55 -2.28 -26.38
N ASN A 65 -5.14 -1.01 -26.51
CA ASN A 65 -5.28 -0.25 -27.75
C ASN A 65 -4.46 -0.87 -28.90
N ARG A 66 -3.22 -1.28 -28.61
CA ARG A 66 -2.31 -1.84 -29.61
C ARG A 66 -2.83 -3.18 -30.16
N VAL A 67 -3.28 -4.08 -29.28
CA VAL A 67 -3.91 -5.36 -29.65
C VAL A 67 -5.12 -5.12 -30.55
N ALA A 68 -5.93 -4.10 -30.25
CA ALA A 68 -7.14 -3.82 -31.00
C ALA A 68 -6.89 -3.23 -32.40
N VAL A 69 -5.86 -2.38 -32.55
CA VAL A 69 -5.61 -1.60 -33.77
C VAL A 69 -4.52 -2.21 -34.66
N ALA A 70 -3.39 -2.58 -34.07
CA ALA A 70 -2.19 -3.03 -34.79
C ALA A 70 -1.37 -4.00 -33.93
N PRO A 71 -1.86 -5.23 -33.70
CA PRO A 71 -1.21 -6.21 -32.84
C PRO A 71 0.16 -6.60 -33.38
N ARG A 72 1.14 -6.72 -32.49
CA ARG A 72 2.48 -7.26 -32.72
C ARG A 72 2.58 -8.66 -32.11
N GLU A 73 3.66 -9.34 -32.46
CA GLU A 73 4.02 -10.61 -31.82
C GLU A 73 4.07 -10.44 -30.29
N ASN A 74 3.44 -11.36 -29.57
CA ASN A 74 3.33 -11.39 -28.10
C ASN A 74 2.47 -10.31 -27.43
N ASP A 75 1.91 -9.32 -28.14
CA ASP A 75 1.09 -8.28 -27.50
C ASP A 75 -0.12 -8.86 -26.73
N GLU A 76 -0.75 -9.92 -27.25
CA GLU A 76 -1.86 -10.59 -26.54
C GLU A 76 -1.39 -11.29 -25.26
N TYR A 77 -0.21 -11.91 -25.29
CA TYR A 77 0.39 -12.55 -24.11
C TYR A 77 0.75 -11.51 -23.06
N GLU A 78 1.38 -10.41 -23.46
CA GLU A 78 1.73 -9.31 -22.55
C GLU A 78 0.48 -8.62 -21.98
N LEU A 79 -0.57 -8.44 -22.79
CA LEU A 79 -1.86 -7.91 -22.31
C LEU A 79 -2.41 -8.76 -21.16
N GLU A 80 -2.43 -10.07 -21.34
CA GLU A 80 -2.91 -11.02 -20.34
C GLU A 80 -2.02 -11.07 -19.09
N ARG A 81 -0.70 -11.06 -19.30
CA ARG A 81 0.28 -10.99 -18.22
C ARG A 81 0.06 -9.73 -17.37
N THR A 82 -0.06 -8.57 -18.00
CA THR A 82 -0.29 -7.29 -17.31
C THR A 82 -1.65 -7.29 -16.60
N ARG A 83 -2.70 -7.84 -17.21
CA ARG A 83 -4.00 -8.01 -16.54
C ARG A 83 -3.88 -8.81 -15.24
N VAL A 84 -3.16 -9.92 -15.28
CA VAL A 84 -2.96 -10.77 -14.10
C VAL A 84 -2.14 -10.04 -13.04
N LEU A 85 -1.10 -9.31 -13.41
CA LEU A 85 -0.28 -8.53 -12.48
C LEU A 85 -1.07 -7.42 -11.76
N ILE A 86 -2.01 -6.78 -12.45
CA ILE A 86 -2.95 -5.82 -11.84
C ILE A 86 -3.90 -6.58 -10.90
N ARG A 87 -4.52 -7.68 -11.36
CA ARG A 87 -5.47 -8.47 -10.55
C ARG A 87 -4.87 -8.94 -9.22
N LEU A 88 -3.61 -9.36 -9.20
CA LEU A 88 -2.93 -9.82 -7.98
C LEU A 88 -2.68 -8.70 -6.95
N ARG A 89 -2.76 -7.44 -7.36
CA ARG A 89 -2.56 -6.27 -6.50
C ARG A 89 -3.87 -5.66 -5.99
N LEU A 90 -5.02 -6.13 -6.50
CA LEU A 90 -6.35 -5.67 -6.10
C LEU A 90 -6.93 -6.58 -5.01
N ASN A 91 -7.80 -6.01 -4.19
CA ASN A 91 -8.51 -6.79 -3.18
C ASN A 91 -9.70 -7.56 -3.78
N VAL A 92 -9.78 -8.87 -3.51
CA VAL A 92 -10.89 -9.73 -3.96
C VAL A 92 -12.16 -9.57 -3.13
N ASN A 93 -12.07 -8.96 -1.94
CA ASN A 93 -13.22 -8.78 -1.07
C ASN A 93 -14.26 -7.85 -1.74
N PRO A 94 -15.52 -8.29 -1.95
CA PRO A 94 -16.56 -7.48 -2.57
C PRO A 94 -16.90 -6.18 -1.83
N ASP A 95 -16.59 -6.08 -0.54
CA ASP A 95 -16.78 -4.84 0.24
C ASP A 95 -15.88 -3.70 -0.27
N HIS A 96 -14.77 -4.04 -0.92
CA HIS A 96 -13.88 -3.08 -1.58
C HIS A 96 -14.44 -2.71 -2.97
N LYS A 97 -15.49 -1.87 -2.98
CA LYS A 97 -16.26 -1.51 -4.19
C LYS A 97 -15.40 -1.10 -5.41
N LEU A 98 -14.33 -0.34 -5.20
CA LEU A 98 -13.42 0.08 -6.30
C LEU A 98 -12.62 -1.10 -6.85
N ASP A 99 -12.00 -1.89 -5.97
CA ASP A 99 -11.25 -3.08 -6.35
C ASP A 99 -12.16 -4.10 -7.07
N ALA A 100 -13.38 -4.31 -6.57
CA ALA A 100 -14.37 -5.18 -7.19
C ALA A 100 -14.78 -4.72 -8.60
N LYS A 101 -15.01 -3.42 -8.81
CA LYS A 101 -15.28 -2.86 -10.15
C LYS A 101 -14.12 -3.09 -11.11
N LEU A 102 -12.89 -2.81 -10.66
CA LEU A 102 -11.69 -3.02 -11.47
C LEU A 102 -11.51 -4.50 -11.85
N LEU A 103 -11.78 -5.42 -10.92
CA LEU A 103 -11.72 -6.86 -11.20
C LEU A 103 -12.74 -7.29 -12.27
N LEU A 104 -13.91 -6.65 -12.34
CA LEU A 104 -14.92 -6.92 -13.36
C LEU A 104 -14.56 -6.31 -14.72
N VAL A 105 -14.01 -5.10 -14.75
CA VAL A 105 -13.72 -4.39 -16.01
C VAL A 105 -12.50 -4.96 -16.74
N LEU A 106 -11.49 -5.43 -16.01
CA LEU A 106 -10.25 -5.98 -16.56
C LEU A 106 -10.48 -7.05 -17.66
N PRO A 107 -11.19 -8.16 -17.42
CA PRO A 107 -11.42 -9.18 -18.46
C PRO A 107 -12.25 -8.66 -19.63
N VAL A 108 -13.19 -7.72 -19.39
CA VAL A 108 -14.00 -7.11 -20.45
C VAL A 108 -13.14 -6.31 -21.41
N ILE A 109 -12.17 -5.54 -20.89
CA ILE A 109 -11.21 -4.80 -21.71
C ILE A 109 -10.39 -5.75 -22.57
N SER A 110 -9.84 -6.84 -22.00
CA SER A 110 -9.05 -7.81 -22.79
C SER A 110 -9.89 -8.44 -23.90
N GLN A 111 -11.15 -8.77 -23.59
CA GLN A 111 -12.05 -9.34 -24.57
C GLN A 111 -12.34 -8.34 -25.69
N ASN A 112 -12.71 -7.10 -25.36
CA ASN A 112 -13.01 -6.07 -26.35
C ASN A 112 -11.79 -5.74 -27.23
N ALA A 113 -10.58 -5.75 -26.67
CA ALA A 113 -9.34 -5.59 -27.43
C ALA A 113 -9.15 -6.72 -28.45
N ARG A 114 -9.31 -7.98 -28.03
CA ARG A 114 -9.19 -9.16 -28.91
C ARG A 114 -10.24 -9.21 -30.01
N THR A 115 -11.48 -8.87 -29.68
CA THR A 115 -12.59 -8.84 -30.65
C THR A 115 -12.61 -7.54 -31.47
N LYS A 116 -11.65 -6.64 -31.27
CA LYS A 116 -11.55 -5.34 -31.94
C LYS A 116 -12.83 -4.50 -31.84
N ASN A 117 -13.54 -4.60 -30.72
CA ASN A 117 -14.72 -3.79 -30.44
C ASN A 117 -14.28 -2.43 -29.89
N ILE A 118 -13.85 -1.54 -30.80
CA ILE A 118 -13.14 -0.30 -30.46
C ILE A 118 -13.98 0.66 -29.62
N ASN A 119 -15.29 0.76 -29.90
CA ASN A 119 -16.18 1.68 -29.18
C ASN A 119 -16.35 1.25 -27.73
N ASP A 120 -16.66 -0.02 -27.49
CA ASP A 120 -16.80 -0.55 -26.13
C ASP A 120 -15.45 -0.63 -25.42
N LEU A 121 -14.37 -0.91 -26.14
CA LEU A 121 -13.02 -0.86 -25.60
C LEU A 121 -12.70 0.53 -25.04
N LYS A 122 -12.92 1.58 -25.82
CA LYS A 122 -12.65 2.96 -25.40
C LYS A 122 -13.44 3.33 -24.15
N SER A 123 -14.75 3.03 -24.14
CA SER A 123 -15.60 3.28 -22.98
C SER A 123 -15.12 2.53 -21.72
N LYS A 124 -14.71 1.26 -21.87
CA LYS A 124 -14.23 0.46 -20.74
C LYS A 124 -12.85 0.87 -20.25
N LEU A 125 -11.98 1.37 -21.14
CA LEU A 125 -10.69 1.95 -20.75
C LEU A 125 -10.88 3.25 -19.96
N GLU A 126 -11.79 4.14 -20.38
CA GLU A 126 -12.13 5.36 -19.63
C GLU A 126 -12.70 5.04 -18.23
N GLU A 127 -13.57 4.04 -18.13
CA GLU A 127 -14.09 3.54 -16.84
C GLU A 127 -12.96 3.01 -15.94
N PHE A 128 -12.07 2.18 -16.49
CA PHE A 128 -10.92 1.65 -15.78
C PHE A 128 -9.96 2.74 -15.29
N GLU A 129 -9.63 3.71 -16.14
CA GLU A 129 -8.76 4.85 -15.77
C GLU A 129 -9.36 5.67 -14.62
N THR A 130 -10.66 5.94 -14.69
CA THR A 130 -11.39 6.69 -13.66
C THR A 130 -11.40 5.95 -12.32
N ASP A 131 -11.75 4.67 -12.31
CA ASP A 131 -11.79 3.86 -11.09
C ASP A 131 -10.37 3.64 -10.51
N MET A 132 -9.35 3.48 -11.36
CA MET A 132 -7.96 3.36 -10.93
C MET A 132 -7.44 4.67 -10.31
N GLN A 133 -7.78 5.82 -10.90
CA GLN A 133 -7.44 7.13 -10.33
C GLN A 133 -8.08 7.30 -8.94
N ALA A 134 -9.36 6.93 -8.79
CA ALA A 134 -10.06 6.98 -7.52
C ALA A 134 -9.40 6.06 -6.47
N LEU A 135 -9.03 4.83 -6.86
CA LEU A 135 -8.33 3.89 -6.00
C LEU A 135 -6.98 4.46 -5.52
N LEU A 136 -6.16 4.95 -6.44
CA LEU A 136 -4.85 5.52 -6.12
C LEU A 136 -4.96 6.75 -5.22
N LYS A 137 -5.99 7.59 -5.41
CA LYS A 137 -6.26 8.76 -4.57
C LYS A 137 -6.67 8.36 -3.16
N ARG A 138 -7.54 7.35 -3.02
CA ARG A 138 -7.95 6.79 -1.71
C ARG A 138 -6.74 6.30 -0.93
N GLU A 139 -5.86 5.51 -1.56
CA GLU A 139 -4.67 4.98 -0.89
C GLU A 139 -3.62 6.06 -0.56
N TRP A 140 -3.55 7.13 -1.37
CA TRP A 140 -2.76 8.31 -1.05
C TRP A 140 -3.27 9.02 0.20
N ASP A 141 -4.58 9.31 0.25
CA ASP A 141 -5.19 10.01 1.39
C ASP A 141 -5.08 9.21 2.69
N LYS A 142 -5.23 7.89 2.60
CA LYS A 142 -5.00 6.97 3.73
C LYS A 142 -3.56 7.04 4.23
N SER A 143 -2.58 6.98 3.33
CA SER A 143 -1.16 7.09 3.69
C SER A 143 -0.84 8.46 4.31
N LYS A 144 -1.48 9.53 3.83
CA LYS A 144 -1.31 10.88 4.37
C LYS A 144 -1.87 10.98 5.79
N GLY A 145 -3.09 10.48 6.04
CA GLY A 145 -3.68 10.47 7.38
C GLY A 145 -2.89 9.65 8.39
N GLU A 146 -2.34 8.50 7.98
CA GLU A 146 -1.47 7.68 8.83
C GLU A 146 -0.14 8.39 9.16
N ALA A 147 0.45 9.11 8.20
CA ALA A 147 1.66 9.89 8.41
C ALA A 147 1.45 11.09 9.35
N GLU A 148 0.28 11.74 9.27
CA GLU A 148 -0.09 12.87 10.15
C GLU A 148 -0.41 12.41 11.58
N THR A 149 -0.96 11.20 11.75
CA THR A 149 -1.39 10.68 13.06
C THR A 149 -0.37 9.77 13.75
N GLY A 150 0.65 9.31 13.02
CA GLY A 150 1.65 8.35 13.52
C GLY A 150 1.11 6.93 13.75
N ASN A 151 -0.19 6.72 13.50
CA ASN A 151 -0.87 5.44 13.68
C ASN A 151 -1.35 4.91 12.34
N ILE A 152 -1.07 3.63 12.09
CA ILE A 152 -1.68 2.91 10.97
C ILE A 152 -3.17 2.81 11.27
N ALA A 153 -4.00 3.36 10.37
CA ALA A 153 -5.45 3.30 10.52
C ALA A 153 -5.90 1.84 10.66
N ALA A 154 -6.87 1.58 11.55
CA ALA A 154 -7.43 0.24 11.72
C ALA A 154 -7.88 -0.30 10.36
N SER A 155 -7.63 -1.59 10.10
CA SER A 155 -8.00 -2.26 8.84
C SER A 155 -9.45 -1.96 8.49
N ASP A 156 -9.72 -1.68 7.22
CA ASP A 156 -11.05 -1.32 6.69
C ASP A 156 -12.05 -2.48 6.92
N SER A 157 -12.61 -2.57 8.13
CA SER A 157 -13.76 -3.40 8.45
C SER A 157 -15.01 -2.54 8.66
N ARG A 158 -14.94 -1.24 8.35
CA ARG A 158 -15.98 -0.23 8.67
C ARG A 158 -16.13 0.88 7.62
N ALA A 159 -16.00 0.54 6.34
CA ALA A 159 -16.50 1.42 5.26
C ALA A 159 -17.67 0.71 4.57
N ALA A 160 -18.79 0.61 5.28
CA ALA A 160 -20.09 0.22 4.73
C ALA A 160 -20.69 1.41 3.95
#